data_AF-A0A1I4BZU5-F1
#
_entry.id   AF-A0A1I4BZU5-F1
#
_cell.length_a   1.000
_cell.length_b   1.000
_cell.length_c   1.000
_cell.angle_alpha   90.00
_cell.angle_beta   90.00
_cell.angle_gamma   90.00
#
_symmetry.space_group_name_H-M   'P 1'
#
loop_
_entity.id
_entity.type
_entity.pdbx_description
1 polymer ?
#
loop_
_entity_poly.entity_id
_entity_poly.type
_entity_poly.pdbx_seq_one_letter_code
_entity_poly.pdbx_strand_id
1 'polypeptide(L)'
;MRSGAAAGHTGYYHETAFYSSDQELLDVVVPFLEDGLAAGEPVLVAFGPVNQRLLTSAMDTSKLTVIAGEEQYLRPASAIRRYRELFARYVEQGVSQIRVVGDVPHPGVGEPWDWWARYEAVVNHAYDDFPLWGLCPYDVRITPEHVLADVARTHPHVATPDGGHLDNDGYRDPAGFLPTWRDAPRPGPEPGPPSAELVGPTAADARRVVRAALAGTGIDADRAEDFVMAVSEAVTNASVHGKPPVRLRIWPGDDRAVATVTDGGEGPVDPFAGLLATAETRSAGVGLWMAHQICRHVSLYRDEEGFTVRLVC
;
A
#
# COMPACT_ATOMS: atom_id res chain seq x y z
N MET A 1 14.39 -22.45 -14.19
CA MET A 1 14.55 -22.79 -12.76
C MET A 1 14.95 -21.51 -12.05
N ARG A 2 14.43 -21.27 -10.85
CA ARG A 2 14.74 -20.08 -10.05
C ARG A 2 16.21 -20.02 -9.67
N SER A 3 16.82 -18.83 -9.72
CA SER A 3 18.23 -18.59 -9.35
C SER A 3 18.38 -17.88 -8.01
N GLY A 4 19.60 -17.90 -7.46
CA GLY A 4 19.98 -17.23 -6.20
C GLY A 4 19.26 -17.76 -4.97
N ALA A 5 19.06 -16.91 -3.95
CA ALA A 5 18.43 -17.30 -2.68
C ALA A 5 16.99 -17.80 -2.83
N ALA A 6 16.28 -17.33 -3.86
CA ALA A 6 14.93 -17.82 -4.18
C ALA A 6 14.93 -19.21 -4.88
N ALA A 7 16.08 -19.84 -5.10
CA ALA A 7 16.16 -21.17 -5.68
C ALA A 7 15.44 -22.20 -4.80
N GLY A 8 14.49 -22.93 -5.39
CA GLY A 8 13.65 -23.90 -4.67
C GLY A 8 12.45 -23.30 -3.92
N HIS A 9 12.33 -21.97 -3.86
CA HIS A 9 11.16 -21.30 -3.30
C HIS A 9 9.97 -21.35 -4.25
N THR A 10 8.76 -21.56 -3.72
CA THR A 10 7.52 -21.45 -4.49
C THR A 10 6.80 -20.17 -4.09
N GLY A 11 6.28 -19.43 -5.08
CA GLY A 11 5.59 -18.17 -4.84
C GLY A 11 6.53 -17.00 -4.57
N TYR A 12 6.12 -16.09 -3.70
CA TYR A 12 6.82 -14.83 -3.51
C TYR A 12 7.97 -14.96 -2.50
N TYR A 13 9.20 -14.75 -2.95
CA TYR A 13 10.38 -14.58 -2.10
C TYR A 13 10.51 -13.10 -1.76
N HIS A 14 9.88 -12.71 -0.65
CA HIS A 14 9.84 -11.32 -0.19
C HIS A 14 10.98 -11.08 0.79
N GLU A 15 11.84 -10.12 0.46
CA GLU A 15 13.10 -9.88 1.16
C GLU A 15 13.28 -8.38 1.40
N THR A 16 13.75 -8.03 2.60
CA THR A 16 14.13 -6.64 2.91
C THR A 16 15.64 -6.50 3.06
N ALA A 17 16.16 -5.29 2.89
CA ALA A 17 17.52 -4.94 3.27
C ALA A 17 17.52 -3.64 4.06
N PHE A 18 18.34 -3.55 5.09
CA PHE A 18 18.54 -2.32 5.85
C PHE A 18 19.93 -1.77 5.55
N TYR A 19 20.00 -0.53 5.11
CA TYR A 19 21.26 0.12 4.74
C TYR A 19 21.41 1.48 5.42
N SER A 20 22.66 1.83 5.73
CA SER A 20 23.06 3.06 6.42
C SER A 20 23.92 3.98 5.55
N SER A 21 24.21 3.57 4.31
CA SER A 21 24.92 4.39 3.33
C SER A 21 24.49 4.06 1.90
N ASP A 22 24.73 5.00 0.98
CA ASP A 22 24.47 4.80 -0.45
C ASP A 22 25.30 3.63 -1.00
N GLN A 23 26.49 3.39 -0.45
CA GLN A 23 27.32 2.24 -0.84
C GLN A 23 26.69 0.92 -0.38
N GLU A 24 26.19 0.84 0.85
CA GLU A 24 25.51 -0.36 1.35
C GLU A 24 24.24 -0.68 0.54
N LEU A 25 23.50 0.34 0.08
CA LEU A 25 22.40 0.15 -0.87
C LEU A 25 22.90 -0.51 -2.16
N LEU A 26 23.97 0.02 -2.75
CA LEU A 26 24.52 -0.50 -4.00
C LEU A 26 25.11 -1.91 -3.85
N ASP A 27 25.75 -2.20 -2.70
CA ASP A 27 26.34 -3.52 -2.40
C ASP A 27 25.28 -4.62 -2.35
N VAL A 28 24.03 -4.29 -1.95
CA VAL A 28 22.90 -5.24 -2.00
C VAL A 28 22.25 -5.25 -3.38
N VAL A 29 21.96 -4.08 -3.95
CA VAL A 29 21.10 -3.95 -5.12
C VAL A 29 21.82 -4.31 -6.42
N VAL A 30 23.06 -3.87 -6.62
CA VAL A 30 23.77 -4.11 -7.89
C VAL A 30 23.96 -5.60 -8.16
N PRO A 31 24.48 -6.42 -7.21
CA PRO A 31 24.59 -7.87 -7.42
C PRO A 31 23.23 -8.52 -7.68
N PHE A 32 22.18 -8.12 -6.95
CA PHE A 32 20.83 -8.63 -7.16
C PHE A 32 20.33 -8.41 -8.60
N LEU A 33 20.61 -7.25 -9.20
CA LEU A 33 20.23 -6.91 -10.56
C LEU A 33 21.12 -7.62 -11.60
N GLU A 34 22.44 -7.60 -11.41
CA GLU A 34 23.39 -8.22 -12.33
C GLU A 34 23.20 -9.74 -12.41
N ASP A 35 22.98 -10.42 -11.28
CA ASP A 35 22.70 -11.85 -11.23
C ASP A 35 21.39 -12.20 -11.96
N GLY A 36 20.37 -11.36 -11.83
CA GLY A 36 19.11 -11.52 -12.56
C GLY A 36 19.31 -11.40 -14.07
N LEU A 37 20.04 -10.39 -14.52
CA LEU A 37 20.38 -10.19 -15.92
C LEU A 37 21.24 -11.35 -16.48
N ALA A 38 22.21 -11.84 -15.70
CA ALA A 38 23.04 -12.98 -16.06
C ALA A 38 22.24 -14.29 -16.17
N ALA A 39 21.23 -14.46 -15.32
CA ALA A 39 20.30 -15.59 -15.36
C ALA A 39 19.22 -15.47 -16.45
N GLY A 40 19.14 -14.33 -17.16
CA GLY A 40 18.12 -14.06 -18.17
C GLY A 40 16.73 -13.81 -17.58
N GLU A 41 16.65 -13.40 -16.32
CA GLU A 41 15.42 -13.10 -15.61
C GLU A 41 14.97 -11.65 -15.91
N PRO A 42 13.66 -11.36 -16.03
CA PRO A 42 13.20 -9.99 -16.04
C PRO A 42 13.55 -9.30 -14.73
N VAL A 43 14.22 -8.16 -14.84
CA VAL A 43 14.65 -7.35 -13.69
C VAL A 43 13.95 -6.00 -13.75
N LEU A 44 13.17 -5.71 -12.72
CA LEU A 44 12.38 -4.50 -12.60
C LEU A 44 12.90 -3.65 -11.44
N VAL A 45 12.97 -2.35 -11.67
CA VAL A 45 13.43 -1.37 -10.67
C VAL A 45 12.34 -0.34 -10.47
N ALA A 46 11.92 -0.17 -9.23
CA ALA A 46 11.00 0.87 -8.80
C ALA A 46 11.72 1.69 -7.72
N PHE A 47 12.42 2.75 -8.12
CA PHE A 47 13.12 3.63 -7.19
C PHE A 47 12.62 5.05 -7.28
N GLY A 48 12.69 5.74 -6.15
CA GLY A 48 12.57 7.19 -6.12
C GLY A 48 13.71 7.86 -6.90
N PRO A 49 13.57 9.14 -7.29
CA PRO A 49 14.56 9.83 -8.12
C PRO A 49 15.99 9.83 -7.56
N VAL A 50 16.15 9.76 -6.23
CA VAL A 50 17.47 9.70 -5.57
C VAL A 50 18.14 8.35 -5.83
N ASN A 51 17.51 7.25 -5.43
CA ASN A 51 18.06 5.90 -5.58
C ASN A 51 18.18 5.48 -7.05
N GLN A 52 17.28 5.96 -7.91
CA GLN A 52 17.40 5.77 -9.35
C GLN A 52 18.66 6.42 -9.92
N ARG A 53 19.02 7.65 -9.49
CA ARG A 53 20.27 8.31 -9.93
C ARG A 53 21.51 7.61 -9.40
N LEU A 54 21.48 7.13 -8.15
CA LEU A 54 22.57 6.34 -7.58
C LEU A 54 22.80 5.08 -8.42
N LEU A 55 21.72 4.35 -8.72
CA LEU A 55 21.79 3.12 -9.51
C LEU A 55 22.33 3.36 -10.92
N THR A 56 21.81 4.35 -11.65
CA THR A 56 22.29 4.70 -13.01
C THR A 56 23.76 5.16 -13.02
N SER A 57 24.28 5.66 -11.90
CA SER A 57 25.69 6.04 -11.79
C SER A 57 26.60 4.84 -11.50
N ALA A 58 26.06 3.78 -10.93
CA ALA A 58 26.81 2.60 -10.49
C ALA A 58 26.87 1.48 -11.55
N MET A 59 25.84 1.32 -12.38
CA MET A 59 25.76 0.24 -13.37
C MET A 59 25.03 0.65 -14.66
N ASP A 60 25.17 -0.17 -15.72
CA ASP A 60 24.37 -0.01 -16.93
C ASP A 60 22.92 -0.46 -16.69
N THR A 61 21.99 0.48 -16.74
CA THR A 61 20.56 0.23 -16.53
C THR A 61 19.78 -0.01 -17.83
N SER A 62 20.44 -0.09 -18.99
CA SER A 62 19.79 -0.18 -20.31
C SER A 62 18.90 -1.41 -20.51
N LYS A 63 19.17 -2.49 -19.77
CA LYS A 63 18.42 -3.76 -19.82
C LYS A 63 17.39 -3.89 -18.68
N LEU A 64 17.34 -2.92 -17.76
CA LEU A 64 16.40 -2.94 -16.64
C LEU A 64 15.04 -2.40 -17.09
N THR A 65 13.97 -2.98 -16.57
CA THR A 65 12.63 -2.41 -16.71
C THR A 65 12.39 -1.42 -15.58
N VAL A 66 12.51 -0.13 -15.89
CA VAL A 66 12.25 0.92 -14.89
C VAL A 66 10.75 1.16 -14.77
N ILE A 67 10.25 1.02 -13.56
CA ILE A 67 8.91 1.46 -13.15
C ILE A 67 9.10 2.86 -12.59
N ALA A 68 8.46 3.86 -13.20
CA ALA A 68 8.69 5.23 -12.80
C ALA A 68 8.25 5.44 -11.35
N GLY A 69 9.04 6.16 -10.55
CA GLY A 69 8.77 6.33 -9.12
C GLY A 69 7.37 6.88 -8.81
N GLU A 70 6.84 7.80 -9.63
CA GLU A 70 5.45 8.28 -9.52
C GLU A 70 4.40 7.16 -9.61
N GLU A 71 4.73 6.05 -10.27
CA GLU A 71 3.92 4.85 -10.40
C GLU A 71 4.04 3.91 -9.18
N GLN A 72 5.11 4.04 -8.40
CA GLN A 72 5.32 3.33 -7.14
C GLN A 72 4.77 4.11 -5.95
N TYR A 73 4.78 5.44 -6.02
CA TYR A 73 4.09 6.35 -5.07
C TYR A 73 2.57 6.36 -5.26
N LEU A 74 2.02 5.45 -6.06
CA LEU A 74 0.58 5.22 -6.16
C LEU A 74 0.01 4.68 -4.84
N ARG A 75 -1.32 4.71 -4.72
CA ARG A 75 -2.05 4.10 -3.61
C ARG A 75 -1.73 2.59 -3.53
N PRO A 76 -1.55 2.01 -2.33
CA PRO A 76 -1.23 0.59 -2.15
C PRO A 76 -2.06 -0.39 -2.99
N ALA A 77 -3.39 -0.24 -3.00
CA ALA A 77 -4.27 -1.14 -3.74
C ALA A 77 -4.06 -1.04 -5.27
N SER A 78 -3.74 0.16 -5.78
CA SER A 78 -3.44 0.39 -7.19
C SER A 78 -2.08 -0.20 -7.57
N ALA A 79 -1.08 -0.06 -6.70
CA ALA A 79 0.22 -0.70 -6.86
C ALA A 79 0.04 -2.23 -6.96
N ILE A 80 -0.65 -2.85 -5.99
CA ILE A 80 -0.89 -4.31 -5.99
C ILE A 80 -1.51 -4.78 -7.30
N ARG A 81 -2.60 -4.13 -7.73
CA ARG A 81 -3.29 -4.50 -8.97
C ARG A 81 -2.35 -4.43 -10.18
N ARG A 82 -1.63 -3.31 -10.33
CA ARG A 82 -0.75 -3.05 -11.47
C ARG A 82 0.41 -4.05 -11.53
N TYR A 83 1.02 -4.34 -10.39
CA TYR A 83 2.08 -5.34 -10.30
C TYR A 83 1.58 -6.74 -10.62
N ARG A 84 0.40 -7.15 -10.13
CA ARG A 84 -0.21 -8.44 -10.51
C ARG A 84 -0.43 -8.54 -12.02
N GLU A 85 -0.97 -7.50 -12.66
CA GLU A 85 -1.15 -7.45 -14.12
C GLU A 85 0.19 -7.55 -14.88
N LEU A 86 1.25 -6.94 -14.35
CA LEU A 86 2.59 -7.02 -14.92
C LEU A 86 3.22 -8.42 -14.75
N PHE A 87 3.15 -9.00 -13.57
CA PHE A 87 3.71 -10.33 -13.29
C PHE A 87 2.98 -11.43 -14.07
N ALA A 88 1.65 -11.32 -14.21
CA ALA A 88 0.87 -12.22 -15.04
C ALA A 88 1.37 -12.26 -16.49
N ARG A 89 1.68 -11.10 -17.09
CA ARG A 89 2.23 -11.03 -18.45
C ARG A 89 3.58 -11.73 -18.59
N TYR A 90 4.45 -11.66 -17.58
CA TYR A 90 5.72 -12.40 -17.60
C TYR A 90 5.51 -13.91 -17.47
N VAL A 91 4.58 -14.34 -16.61
CA VAL A 91 4.23 -15.77 -16.48
C VAL A 91 3.65 -16.32 -17.78
N GLU A 92 2.77 -15.57 -18.45
CA GLU A 92 2.24 -15.92 -19.77
C GLU A 92 3.34 -16.08 -20.84
N GLN A 93 4.47 -15.37 -20.69
CA GLN A 93 5.65 -15.49 -21.55
C GLN A 93 6.58 -16.66 -21.16
N GLY A 94 6.23 -17.45 -20.15
CA GLY A 94 7.01 -18.60 -19.69
C GLY A 94 8.19 -18.26 -18.78
N VAL A 95 8.20 -17.06 -18.19
CA VAL A 95 9.25 -16.64 -17.25
C VAL A 95 9.18 -17.48 -15.98
N SER A 96 10.32 -18.05 -15.58
CA SER A 96 10.41 -18.91 -14.39
C SER A 96 10.89 -18.20 -13.12
N GLN A 97 11.31 -16.94 -13.22
CA GLN A 97 11.62 -16.05 -12.09
C GLN A 97 11.59 -14.59 -12.55
N ILE A 98 10.99 -13.72 -11.73
CA ILE A 98 10.95 -12.26 -11.90
C ILE A 98 11.69 -11.64 -10.71
N ARG A 99 12.55 -10.65 -10.94
CA ARG A 99 13.21 -9.87 -9.88
C ARG A 99 12.67 -8.46 -9.85
N VAL A 100 12.30 -7.99 -8.67
CA VAL A 100 11.84 -6.61 -8.45
C VAL A 100 12.62 -6.03 -7.28
N VAL A 101 13.20 -4.85 -7.45
CA VAL A 101 13.72 -4.07 -6.34
C VAL A 101 12.99 -2.74 -6.26
N GLY A 102 12.65 -2.28 -5.06
CA GLY A 102 12.15 -0.93 -4.94
C GLY A 102 11.94 -0.37 -3.54
N ASP A 103 12.07 0.95 -3.43
CA ASP A 103 11.86 1.70 -2.19
C ASP A 103 10.36 1.78 -1.85
N VAL A 104 9.98 1.63 -0.59
CA VAL A 104 8.57 1.75 -0.19
C VAL A 104 8.31 3.07 0.52
N PRO A 105 7.22 3.80 0.20
CA PRO A 105 6.98 5.11 0.80
C PRO A 105 6.73 5.06 2.30
N HIS A 106 7.31 6.02 3.04
CA HIS A 106 7.24 6.10 4.50
C HIS A 106 7.46 7.54 5.00
N PRO A 107 7.29 7.85 6.31
CA PRO A 107 7.30 9.23 6.80
C PRO A 107 8.63 9.96 6.59
N GLY A 108 9.75 9.24 6.65
CA GLY A 108 11.07 9.74 6.26
C GLY A 108 11.20 10.28 4.82
N VAL A 109 10.27 9.92 3.91
CA VAL A 109 10.18 10.48 2.54
C VAL A 109 8.90 11.28 2.31
N GLY A 110 8.16 11.61 3.37
CA GLY A 110 6.98 12.49 3.32
C GLY A 110 5.63 11.78 3.20
N GLU A 111 5.58 10.44 3.26
CA GLU A 111 4.35 9.66 3.08
C GLU A 111 3.89 8.99 4.39
N PRO A 112 2.57 8.91 4.67
CA PRO A 112 2.07 8.22 5.85
C PRO A 112 2.31 6.72 5.74
N TRP A 113 2.71 6.08 6.85
CA TRP A 113 3.08 4.66 6.85
C TRP A 113 1.87 3.72 6.90
N ASP A 114 0.72 4.19 7.38
CA ASP A 114 -0.34 3.32 7.86
C ASP A 114 -0.87 2.32 6.83
N TRP A 115 -0.99 2.82 5.61
CA TRP A 115 -1.49 2.03 4.52
C TRP A 115 -0.39 1.19 3.84
N TRP A 116 0.86 1.65 3.91
CA TRP A 116 2.05 0.95 3.40
C TRP A 116 2.50 -0.21 4.29
N ALA A 117 2.32 -0.11 5.61
CA ALA A 117 2.50 -1.24 6.52
C ALA A 117 1.57 -2.41 6.12
N ARG A 118 0.31 -2.09 5.78
CA ARG A 118 -0.64 -3.09 5.31
C ARG A 118 -0.25 -3.63 3.93
N TYR A 119 0.23 -2.77 3.03
CA TYR A 119 0.76 -3.20 1.72
C TYR A 119 1.85 -4.25 1.90
N GLU A 120 2.86 -3.96 2.72
CA GLU A 120 4.02 -4.85 2.92
C GLU A 120 3.64 -6.21 3.49
N ALA A 121 2.62 -6.26 4.35
CA ALA A 121 2.05 -7.53 4.76
C ALA A 121 1.34 -8.20 3.57
N VAL A 122 0.37 -7.52 2.95
CA VAL A 122 -0.53 -8.11 1.94
C VAL A 122 0.20 -8.63 0.70
N VAL A 123 1.32 -8.03 0.28
CA VAL A 123 2.07 -8.50 -0.90
C VAL A 123 2.57 -9.94 -0.77
N ASN A 124 2.86 -10.42 0.46
CA ASN A 124 3.21 -11.82 0.71
C ASN A 124 2.09 -12.79 0.31
N HIS A 125 0.82 -12.37 0.38
CA HIS A 125 -0.32 -13.14 -0.10
C HIS A 125 -0.67 -12.79 -1.56
N ALA A 126 -0.64 -11.50 -1.88
CA ALA A 126 -1.09 -10.97 -3.16
C ALA A 126 -0.14 -11.28 -4.31
N TYR A 127 1.12 -11.62 -4.07
CA TYR A 127 2.04 -11.99 -5.14
C TYR A 127 2.48 -13.46 -5.09
N ASP A 128 1.92 -14.25 -4.17
CA ASP A 128 2.37 -15.64 -3.95
C ASP A 128 2.07 -16.58 -5.12
N ASP A 129 1.17 -16.19 -6.03
CA ASP A 129 0.90 -16.93 -7.26
C ASP A 129 2.02 -16.78 -8.32
N PHE A 130 2.99 -15.88 -8.12
CA PHE A 130 4.01 -15.54 -9.11
C PHE A 130 5.40 -16.04 -8.67
N PRO A 131 6.28 -16.44 -9.62
CA PRO A 131 7.66 -16.78 -9.32
C PRO A 131 8.49 -15.49 -9.11
N LEU A 132 8.20 -14.77 -8.02
CA LEU A 132 8.71 -13.43 -7.77
C LEU A 132 9.77 -13.43 -6.68
N TRP A 133 10.85 -12.69 -6.87
CA TRP A 133 11.80 -12.29 -5.82
C TRP A 133 11.78 -10.78 -5.72
N GLY A 134 11.28 -10.27 -4.60
CA GLY A 134 11.15 -8.85 -4.32
C GLY A 134 12.13 -8.44 -3.23
N LEU A 135 12.92 -7.42 -3.52
CA LEU A 135 13.86 -6.80 -2.59
C LEU A 135 13.37 -5.38 -2.25
N CYS A 136 13.03 -5.16 -0.99
CA CYS A 136 12.55 -3.89 -0.46
C CYS A 136 13.61 -3.28 0.49
N PRO A 137 14.52 -2.44 -0.03
CA PRO A 137 15.56 -1.82 0.77
C PRO A 137 15.05 -0.59 1.54
N TYR A 138 15.50 -0.41 2.79
CA TYR A 138 15.15 0.69 3.68
C TYR A 138 16.39 1.41 4.24
N ASP A 139 16.39 2.73 4.10
CA ASP A 139 17.47 3.60 4.57
C ASP A 139 17.29 3.95 6.06
N VAL A 140 18.08 3.32 6.93
CA VAL A 140 17.96 3.51 8.38
C VAL A 140 18.32 4.93 8.84
N ARG A 141 18.90 5.78 7.98
CA ARG A 141 19.18 7.19 8.29
C ARG A 141 17.91 8.05 8.30
N ILE A 142 16.90 7.67 7.52
CA ILE A 142 15.67 8.46 7.33
C ILE A 142 14.40 7.68 7.70
N THR A 143 14.42 6.36 7.68
CA THR A 143 13.26 5.53 8.01
C THR A 143 13.01 5.53 9.53
N PRO A 144 11.81 5.92 10.00
CA PRO A 144 11.49 5.89 11.43
C PRO A 144 11.56 4.49 12.03
N GLU A 145 11.94 4.38 13.31
CA GLU A 145 12.09 3.08 14.01
C GLU A 145 10.82 2.21 13.96
N HIS A 146 9.63 2.80 14.07
CA HIS A 146 8.37 2.04 14.01
C HIS A 146 8.12 1.42 12.63
N VAL A 147 8.60 2.08 11.56
CA VAL A 147 8.53 1.56 10.19
C VAL A 147 9.48 0.38 10.05
N LEU A 148 10.74 0.52 10.49
CA LEU A 148 11.72 -0.57 10.48
C LEU A 148 11.22 -1.79 11.27
N ALA A 149 10.55 -1.55 12.40
CA ALA A 149 9.95 -2.60 13.21
C ALA A 149 8.79 -3.31 12.50
N ASP A 150 7.97 -2.60 11.72
CA ASP A 150 6.94 -3.21 10.87
C ASP A 150 7.55 -4.00 9.72
N VAL A 151 8.53 -3.43 9.01
CA VAL A 151 9.27 -4.08 7.90
C VAL A 151 9.88 -5.40 8.34
N ALA A 152 10.53 -5.42 9.50
CA ALA A 152 11.08 -6.64 10.10
C ALA A 152 10.02 -7.69 10.47
N ARG A 153 8.74 -7.34 10.57
CA ARG A 153 7.64 -8.29 10.80
C ARG A 153 6.91 -8.68 9.52
N THR A 154 7.03 -7.94 8.43
CA THR A 154 6.32 -8.20 7.17
C THR A 154 7.17 -8.90 6.11
N HIS A 155 8.49 -9.00 6.29
CA HIS A 155 9.38 -9.66 5.34
C HIS A 155 9.88 -11.01 5.89
N PRO A 156 9.61 -12.14 5.19
CA PRO A 156 10.10 -13.46 5.58
C PRO A 156 11.63 -13.61 5.50
N HIS A 157 12.32 -12.78 4.71
CA HIS A 157 13.77 -12.87 4.51
C HIS A 157 14.45 -11.50 4.64
N VAL A 158 15.74 -11.52 4.96
CA VAL A 158 16.61 -10.33 5.05
C VAL A 158 17.88 -10.53 4.22
N ALA A 159 18.11 -9.63 3.27
CA ALA A 159 19.38 -9.48 2.58
C ALA A 159 20.34 -8.59 3.38
N THR A 160 21.62 -8.96 3.40
CA THR A 160 22.67 -8.23 4.10
C THR A 160 23.70 -7.66 3.11
N PRO A 161 24.35 -6.51 3.42
CA PRO A 161 25.35 -5.91 2.53
C PRO A 161 26.55 -6.78 2.19
N ASP A 162 26.84 -7.82 2.98
CA ASP A 162 27.89 -8.81 2.71
C ASP A 162 27.44 -9.97 1.80
N GLY A 163 26.25 -9.87 1.19
CA GLY A 163 25.69 -10.84 0.24
C GLY A 163 24.98 -12.02 0.89
N GLY A 164 24.68 -11.93 2.19
CA GLY A 164 23.89 -12.92 2.91
C GLY A 164 22.39 -12.77 2.63
N HIS A 165 21.68 -13.90 2.64
CA HIS A 165 20.23 -13.98 2.54
C HIS A 165 19.75 -14.87 3.69
N LEU A 166 19.02 -14.29 4.64
CA LEU A 166 18.69 -14.92 5.91
C LEU A 166 17.18 -15.09 6.06
N ASP A 167 16.75 -16.23 6.60
CA ASP A 167 15.38 -16.38 7.09
C ASP A 167 15.15 -15.44 8.29
N ASN A 168 13.95 -14.86 8.37
CA ASN A 168 13.58 -13.91 9.41
C ASN A 168 12.60 -14.53 10.42
N ASP A 169 13.11 -14.94 11.58
CA ASP A 169 12.30 -15.47 12.68
C ASP A 169 11.28 -14.45 13.24
N GLY A 170 11.46 -13.15 12.97
CA GLY A 170 10.55 -12.08 13.36
C GLY A 170 9.32 -11.92 12.46
N TYR A 171 9.29 -12.60 11.31
CA TYR A 171 8.22 -12.52 10.33
C TYR A 171 6.87 -12.98 10.91
N ARG A 172 5.81 -12.29 10.52
CA ARG A 172 4.42 -12.66 10.77
C ARG A 172 3.68 -12.68 9.44
N ASP A 173 2.95 -13.76 9.21
CA ASP A 173 2.06 -13.83 8.05
C ASP A 173 1.02 -12.71 8.08
N PRO A 174 0.43 -12.35 6.93
CA PRO A 174 -0.48 -11.22 6.84
C PRO A 174 -1.71 -11.35 7.76
N ALA A 175 -2.21 -12.57 8.00
CA ALA A 175 -3.33 -12.82 8.90
C ALA A 175 -2.94 -12.66 10.38
N GLY A 176 -1.65 -12.82 10.73
CA GLY A 176 -1.10 -12.52 12.05
C GLY A 176 -0.71 -11.05 12.25
N PHE A 177 -0.23 -10.36 11.21
CA PHE A 177 0.23 -8.97 11.30
C PHE A 177 -0.93 -7.97 11.27
N LEU A 178 -1.83 -8.06 10.27
CA LEU A 178 -2.85 -7.05 10.00
C LEU A 178 -3.84 -6.83 11.15
N PRO A 179 -4.26 -7.85 11.93
CA PRO A 179 -5.10 -7.63 13.10
C PRO A 179 -4.41 -6.80 14.19
N THR A 180 -3.09 -6.93 14.38
CA THR A 180 -2.33 -6.11 15.35
C THR A 180 -2.24 -4.66 14.93
N TRP A 181 -2.45 -4.40 13.65
CA TRP A 181 -2.44 -3.08 13.05
C TRP A 181 -3.81 -2.37 13.13
N ARG A 182 -4.86 -3.04 13.64
CA ARG A 182 -6.17 -2.40 13.90
C ARG A 182 -6.08 -1.25 14.89
N ASP A 183 -5.11 -1.32 15.80
CA ASP A 183 -4.88 -0.34 16.88
C ASP A 183 -3.75 0.66 16.55
N ALA A 184 -3.31 0.70 15.29
CA ALA A 184 -2.21 1.56 14.88
C ALA A 184 -2.53 3.07 15.10
N PRO A 185 -1.48 3.93 15.11
CA PRO A 185 -1.65 5.35 15.39
C PRO A 185 -2.72 5.99 14.50
N ARG A 186 -3.73 6.56 15.16
CA ARG A 186 -4.85 7.22 14.49
C ARG A 186 -4.37 8.51 13.84
N PRO A 187 -4.87 8.85 12.63
CA PRO A 187 -4.76 10.21 12.14
C PRO A 187 -5.27 11.19 13.21
N GLY A 188 -4.53 12.27 13.44
CA GLY A 188 -4.99 13.33 14.34
C GLY A 188 -6.35 13.90 13.90
N PRO A 189 -7.13 14.51 14.81
CA PRO A 189 -8.39 15.12 14.45
C PRO A 189 -8.20 16.21 13.40
N GLU A 190 -9.16 16.33 12.48
CA GLU A 190 -9.15 17.43 11.52
C GLU A 190 -9.22 18.79 12.24
N PRO A 191 -8.53 19.83 11.74
CA PRO A 191 -8.58 21.14 12.36
C PRO A 191 -10.00 21.74 12.30
N GLY A 192 -10.57 22.03 13.48
CA GLY A 192 -11.87 22.69 13.60
C GLY A 192 -13.09 21.74 13.47
N PRO A 193 -14.30 22.27 13.69
CA PRO A 193 -15.52 21.47 13.55
C PRO A 193 -15.78 21.06 12.09
N PRO A 194 -16.47 19.94 11.85
CA PRO A 194 -16.87 19.56 10.49
C PRO A 194 -17.81 20.62 9.91
N SER A 195 -17.71 20.85 8.59
CA SER A 195 -18.65 21.73 7.88
C SER A 195 -20.02 21.10 7.74
N ALA A 196 -20.09 19.77 7.78
CA ALA A 196 -21.32 18.99 7.80
C ALA A 196 -21.16 17.72 8.63
N GLU A 197 -22.19 17.40 9.43
CA GLU A 197 -22.32 16.15 10.17
C GLU A 197 -23.73 15.58 9.97
N LEU A 198 -23.83 14.29 9.66
CA LEU A 198 -25.08 13.54 9.55
C LEU A 198 -25.04 12.29 10.42
N VAL A 199 -26.17 11.96 11.05
CA VAL A 199 -26.36 10.74 11.85
C VAL A 199 -27.43 9.88 11.18
N GLY A 200 -27.11 8.62 10.92
CA GLY A 200 -27.92 7.69 10.11
C GLY A 200 -28.12 8.13 8.65
N PRO A 201 -27.10 8.67 7.95
CA PRO A 201 -27.28 9.10 6.56
C PRO A 201 -27.54 7.93 5.62
N THR A 202 -28.35 8.15 4.59
CA THR A 202 -28.37 7.26 3.42
C THR A 202 -27.19 7.57 2.48
N ALA A 203 -26.89 6.65 1.56
CA ALA A 203 -25.92 6.92 0.49
C ALA A 203 -26.30 8.15 -0.36
N ALA A 204 -27.60 8.41 -0.56
CA ALA A 204 -28.07 9.59 -1.27
C ALA A 204 -27.80 10.89 -0.50
N ASP A 205 -27.98 10.86 0.83
CA ASP A 205 -27.65 11.99 1.71
C ASP A 205 -26.15 12.29 1.68
N ALA A 206 -25.33 11.24 1.74
CA ALA A 206 -23.88 11.34 1.63
C ALA A 206 -23.46 12.03 0.33
N ARG A 207 -23.97 11.57 -0.82
CA ARG A 207 -23.64 12.19 -2.11
C ARG A 207 -24.03 13.66 -2.17
N ARG A 208 -25.23 14.00 -1.68
CA ARG A 208 -25.73 15.38 -1.66
C ARG A 208 -24.86 16.29 -0.79
N VAL A 209 -24.51 15.85 0.41
CA VAL A 209 -23.77 16.67 1.37
C VAL A 209 -22.30 16.84 0.98
N VAL A 210 -21.68 15.80 0.42
CA VAL A 210 -20.30 15.88 -0.08
C VAL A 210 -20.23 16.85 -1.27
N ARG A 211 -21.11 16.72 -2.26
CA ARG A 211 -21.15 17.66 -3.40
C ARG A 211 -21.34 19.11 -2.95
N ALA A 212 -22.21 19.34 -1.98
CA ALA A 212 -22.41 20.67 -1.42
C ALA A 212 -21.16 21.19 -0.69
N ALA A 213 -20.45 20.34 0.06
CA ALA A 213 -19.23 20.71 0.77
C ALA A 213 -18.03 20.97 -0.15
N LEU A 214 -17.96 20.29 -1.31
CA LEU A 214 -16.91 20.50 -2.30
C LEU A 214 -17.20 21.69 -3.24
N ALA A 215 -18.43 22.20 -3.25
CA ALA A 215 -18.80 23.32 -4.11
C ALA A 215 -17.98 24.57 -3.77
N GLY A 216 -17.23 25.08 -4.75
CA GLY A 216 -16.38 26.26 -4.58
C GLY A 216 -14.99 25.98 -4.01
N THR A 217 -14.63 24.71 -3.79
CA THR A 217 -13.23 24.31 -3.55
C THR A 217 -12.44 24.31 -4.87
N GLY A 218 -11.11 24.27 -4.78
CA GLY A 218 -10.20 24.11 -5.91
C GLY A 218 -10.00 22.66 -6.36
N ILE A 219 -10.78 21.72 -5.83
CA ILE A 219 -10.75 20.30 -6.22
C ILE A 219 -11.41 20.17 -7.61
N ASP A 220 -10.72 19.52 -8.54
CA ASP A 220 -11.26 19.29 -9.89
C ASP A 220 -12.47 18.35 -9.89
N ALA A 221 -13.27 18.43 -10.96
CA ALA A 221 -14.56 17.76 -11.04
C ALA A 221 -14.45 16.22 -10.97
N ASP A 222 -13.40 15.64 -11.55
CA ASP A 222 -13.21 14.19 -11.57
C ASP A 222 -12.84 13.68 -10.17
N ARG A 223 -11.88 14.34 -9.49
CA ARG A 223 -11.55 14.04 -8.08
C ARG A 223 -12.73 14.25 -7.14
N ALA A 224 -13.55 15.26 -7.39
CA ALA A 224 -14.75 15.51 -6.60
C ALA A 224 -15.78 14.38 -6.73
N GLU A 225 -16.05 13.90 -7.95
CA GLU A 225 -16.99 12.80 -8.17
C GLU A 225 -16.45 11.45 -7.66
N ASP A 226 -15.14 11.19 -7.79
CA ASP A 226 -14.48 10.04 -7.18
C ASP A 226 -14.63 10.04 -5.65
N PHE A 227 -14.42 11.20 -5.02
CA PHE A 227 -14.59 11.33 -3.58
C PHE A 227 -16.05 11.15 -3.14
N VAL A 228 -17.00 11.71 -3.88
CA VAL A 228 -18.44 11.51 -3.67
C VAL A 228 -18.80 10.03 -3.72
N MET A 229 -18.25 9.28 -4.68
CA MET A 229 -18.45 7.84 -4.79
C MET A 229 -17.85 7.10 -3.60
N ALA A 230 -16.58 7.36 -3.24
CA ALA A 230 -15.92 6.71 -2.10
C ALA A 230 -16.68 6.92 -0.78
N VAL A 231 -17.14 8.14 -0.49
CA VAL A 231 -17.91 8.43 0.73
C VAL A 231 -19.28 7.74 0.71
N SER A 232 -19.95 7.71 -0.45
CA SER A 232 -21.21 6.99 -0.63
C SER A 232 -21.07 5.49 -0.36
N GLU A 233 -19.99 4.88 -0.84
CA GLU A 233 -19.67 3.47 -0.59
C GLU A 233 -19.33 3.21 0.88
N ALA A 234 -18.55 4.09 1.52
CA ALA A 234 -18.23 3.98 2.94
C ALA A 234 -19.50 4.06 3.82
N VAL A 235 -20.42 4.97 3.54
CA VAL A 235 -21.72 5.06 4.23
C VAL A 235 -22.58 3.81 4.00
N THR A 236 -22.56 3.27 2.78
CA THR A 236 -23.28 2.03 2.44
C THR A 236 -22.70 0.85 3.23
N ASN A 237 -21.37 0.70 3.26
CA ASN A 237 -20.70 -0.35 4.02
C ASN A 237 -20.99 -0.24 5.51
N ALA A 238 -20.90 0.94 6.09
CA ALA A 238 -21.22 1.18 7.50
C ALA A 238 -22.69 0.84 7.81
N SER A 239 -23.61 1.11 6.89
CA SER A 239 -25.04 0.81 7.08
C SER A 239 -25.38 -0.67 6.92
N VAL A 240 -24.70 -1.38 6.02
CA VAL A 240 -24.98 -2.80 5.70
C VAL A 240 -24.21 -3.75 6.60
N HIS A 241 -22.95 -3.44 6.91
CA HIS A 241 -22.02 -4.33 7.62
C HIS A 241 -21.62 -3.82 9.01
N GLY A 242 -21.75 -2.51 9.25
CA GLY A 242 -21.43 -1.89 10.52
C GLY A 242 -22.54 -2.01 11.56
N LYS A 243 -22.44 -1.22 12.64
CA LYS A 243 -23.50 -1.10 13.66
C LYS A 243 -23.93 0.37 13.84
N PRO A 244 -25.23 0.65 14.01
CA PRO A 244 -25.69 2.01 14.23
C PRO A 244 -25.20 2.59 15.57
N PRO A 245 -25.11 3.93 15.70
CA PRO A 245 -25.39 4.91 14.65
C PRO A 245 -24.23 5.07 13.66
N VAL A 246 -24.55 5.12 12.36
CA VAL A 246 -23.59 5.55 11.33
C VAL A 246 -23.49 7.07 11.37
N ARG A 247 -22.27 7.62 11.40
CA ARG A 247 -22.01 9.07 11.37
C ARG A 247 -21.14 9.41 10.17
N LEU A 248 -21.52 10.44 9.44
CA LEU A 248 -20.71 11.04 8.37
C LEU A 248 -20.31 12.45 8.80
N ARG A 249 -19.01 12.76 8.80
CA ARG A 249 -18.48 14.12 9.00
C ARG A 249 -17.56 14.52 7.86
N ILE A 250 -17.58 15.80 7.48
CA ILE A 250 -16.84 16.33 6.32
C ILE A 250 -16.09 17.62 6.71
N TRP A 251 -14.83 17.72 6.27
CA TRP A 251 -13.97 18.89 6.38
C TRP A 251 -13.39 19.24 5.00
N PRO A 252 -14.00 20.20 4.27
CA PRO A 252 -13.43 20.71 3.03
C PRO A 252 -12.28 21.68 3.32
N GLY A 253 -11.26 21.64 2.48
CA GLY A 253 -10.19 22.63 2.36
C GLY A 253 -10.08 23.12 0.91
N ASP A 254 -9.06 23.93 0.63
CA ASP A 254 -8.93 24.58 -0.68
C ASP A 254 -8.61 23.57 -1.81
N ASP A 255 -7.75 22.59 -1.57
CA ASP A 255 -7.29 21.59 -2.55
C ASP A 255 -7.42 20.13 -2.07
N ARG A 256 -8.00 19.94 -0.88
CA ARG A 256 -8.22 18.66 -0.23
C ARG A 256 -9.55 18.66 0.52
N ALA A 257 -10.15 17.50 0.69
CA ALA A 257 -11.30 17.31 1.55
C ALA A 257 -11.12 16.01 2.33
N VAL A 258 -11.60 16.01 3.57
CA VAL A 258 -11.60 14.83 4.43
C VAL A 258 -13.03 14.48 4.79
N ALA A 259 -13.34 13.19 4.72
CA ALA A 259 -14.59 12.64 5.21
C ALA A 259 -14.29 11.48 6.16
N THR A 260 -15.05 11.41 7.24
CA THR A 260 -15.05 10.26 8.15
C THR A 260 -16.42 9.62 8.15
N VAL A 261 -16.45 8.29 8.05
CA VAL A 261 -17.63 7.48 8.23
C VAL A 261 -17.37 6.55 9.42
N THR A 262 -18.11 6.76 10.50
CA THR A 262 -17.96 6.02 11.76
C THR A 262 -19.20 5.20 12.06
N ASP A 263 -19.02 3.97 12.53
CA ASP A 263 -20.08 3.07 12.99
C ASP A 263 -19.64 2.28 14.24
N GLY A 264 -20.59 1.71 14.99
CA GLY A 264 -20.32 0.99 16.24
C GLY A 264 -19.79 -0.45 16.07
N GLY A 265 -19.39 -0.84 14.87
CA GLY A 265 -18.86 -2.16 14.53
C GLY A 265 -17.38 -2.34 14.90
N GLU A 266 -16.86 -3.52 14.55
CA GLU A 266 -15.45 -3.88 14.76
C GLU A 266 -14.60 -3.69 13.48
N GLY A 267 -15.20 -3.18 12.41
CA GLY A 267 -14.62 -3.11 11.08
C GLY A 267 -14.62 -4.46 10.32
N PRO A 268 -13.99 -4.51 9.13
CA PRO A 268 -13.94 -5.71 8.31
C PRO A 268 -13.31 -6.89 9.04
N VAL A 269 -13.88 -8.09 8.88
CA VAL A 269 -13.28 -9.34 9.39
C VAL A 269 -12.09 -9.74 8.52
N ASP A 270 -12.22 -9.58 7.21
CA ASP A 270 -11.16 -9.84 6.24
C ASP A 270 -10.04 -8.78 6.39
N PRO A 271 -8.81 -9.18 6.76
CA PRO A 271 -7.69 -8.25 6.90
C PRO A 271 -7.26 -7.63 5.56
N PHE A 272 -7.60 -8.26 4.43
CA PHE A 272 -7.30 -7.80 3.07
C PHE A 272 -8.32 -6.79 2.53
N ALA A 273 -9.40 -6.53 3.27
CA ALA A 273 -10.46 -5.63 2.86
C ALA A 273 -9.91 -4.25 2.46
N GLY A 274 -10.22 -3.83 1.23
CA GLY A 274 -9.75 -2.58 0.63
C GLY A 274 -8.44 -2.68 -0.16
N LEU A 275 -7.62 -3.71 0.06
CA LEU A 275 -6.33 -3.88 -0.62
C LEU A 275 -6.41 -4.83 -1.81
N LEU A 276 -7.20 -5.91 -1.67
CA LEU A 276 -7.46 -6.88 -2.73
C LEU A 276 -8.91 -6.81 -3.19
N ALA A 277 -9.11 -7.00 -4.49
CA ALA A 277 -10.44 -7.25 -5.01
C ALA A 277 -10.85 -8.67 -4.57
N THR A 278 -11.96 -8.79 -3.85
CA THR A 278 -12.49 -10.08 -3.45
C THR A 278 -13.09 -10.79 -4.67
N ALA A 279 -12.59 -11.97 -5.02
CA ALA A 279 -13.11 -12.74 -6.16
C ALA A 279 -14.57 -13.22 -5.95
N GLU A 280 -15.06 -13.23 -4.70
CA GLU A 280 -16.28 -13.92 -4.31
C GLU A 280 -17.53 -13.05 -4.14
N THR A 281 -17.48 -11.72 -4.33
CA THR A 281 -18.64 -10.88 -3.97
C THR A 281 -19.03 -9.89 -5.08
N ARG A 282 -20.22 -10.13 -5.64
CA ARG A 282 -20.91 -9.22 -6.59
C ARG A 282 -21.38 -7.89 -5.96
N SER A 283 -20.93 -7.53 -4.74
CA SER A 283 -21.25 -6.22 -4.12
C SER A 283 -20.43 -5.90 -2.85
N ALA A 284 -20.21 -6.87 -1.95
CA ALA A 284 -19.51 -6.61 -0.68
C ALA A 284 -17.98 -6.50 -0.91
N GLY A 285 -17.34 -5.43 -0.43
CA GLY A 285 -15.87 -5.27 -0.53
C GLY A 285 -15.36 -4.49 -1.75
N VAL A 286 -16.10 -4.48 -2.87
CA VAL A 286 -15.74 -3.72 -4.07
C VAL A 286 -15.74 -2.21 -3.78
N GLY A 287 -16.74 -1.70 -3.06
CA GLY A 287 -16.83 -0.27 -2.71
C GLY A 287 -15.63 0.23 -1.90
N LEU A 288 -15.19 -0.57 -0.91
CA LEU A 288 -14.00 -0.23 -0.12
C LEU A 288 -12.74 -0.34 -0.97
N TRP A 289 -12.59 -1.40 -1.76
CA TRP A 289 -11.46 -1.52 -2.69
C TRP A 289 -11.39 -0.34 -3.67
N MET A 290 -12.52 0.09 -4.25
CA MET A 290 -12.57 1.28 -5.12
C MET A 290 -12.16 2.55 -4.37
N ALA A 291 -12.63 2.77 -3.14
CA ALA A 291 -12.21 3.90 -2.32
C ALA A 291 -10.67 3.93 -2.16
N HIS A 292 -10.07 2.77 -1.92
CA HIS A 292 -8.62 2.58 -1.84
C HIS A 292 -7.90 2.77 -3.20
N GLN A 293 -8.60 2.75 -4.33
CA GLN A 293 -8.06 3.06 -5.66
C GLN A 293 -8.19 4.54 -6.03
N ILE A 294 -9.22 5.25 -5.54
CA ILE A 294 -9.61 6.60 -6.00
C ILE A 294 -9.35 7.72 -4.98
N CYS A 295 -9.28 7.43 -3.68
CA CYS A 295 -8.97 8.43 -2.65
C CYS A 295 -7.46 8.53 -2.43
N ARG A 296 -6.95 9.76 -2.26
CA ARG A 296 -5.54 10.03 -1.94
C ARG A 296 -5.08 9.24 -0.73
N HIS A 297 -5.91 9.17 0.32
CA HIS A 297 -5.62 8.39 1.51
C HIS A 297 -6.88 7.73 2.05
N VAL A 298 -6.77 6.47 2.49
CA VAL A 298 -7.82 5.75 3.20
C VAL A 298 -7.23 5.12 4.46
N SER A 299 -7.66 5.61 5.62
CA SER A 299 -7.30 5.02 6.91
C SER A 299 -8.49 4.28 7.51
N LEU A 300 -8.22 3.11 8.08
CA LEU A 300 -9.17 2.33 8.85
C LEU A 300 -8.68 2.26 10.28
N TYR A 301 -9.47 2.70 11.25
CA TYR A 301 -9.10 2.63 12.66
C TYR A 301 -10.33 2.49 13.53
N ARG A 302 -10.13 2.07 14.77
CA ARG A 302 -11.20 2.00 15.77
C ARG A 302 -10.82 2.83 16.99
N ASP A 303 -11.80 3.53 17.55
CA ASP A 303 -11.66 4.29 18.78
C ASP A 303 -12.89 4.16 19.69
N GLU A 304 -13.01 5.09 20.65
CA GLU A 304 -14.12 5.16 21.58
C GLU A 304 -15.46 5.50 20.88
N GLU A 305 -15.44 6.16 19.71
CA GLU A 305 -16.65 6.44 18.92
C GLU A 305 -17.06 5.25 18.05
N GLY A 306 -16.10 4.40 17.66
CA GLY A 306 -16.35 3.17 16.92
C GLY A 306 -15.31 2.91 15.83
N PHE A 307 -15.68 2.08 14.86
CA PHE A 307 -14.87 1.85 13.66
C PHE A 307 -15.07 3.00 12.68
N THR A 308 -13.97 3.57 12.19
CA THR A 308 -13.96 4.73 11.30
C THR A 308 -13.19 4.44 10.02
N VAL A 309 -13.84 4.76 8.89
CA VAL A 309 -13.20 4.92 7.59
C VAL A 309 -12.94 6.41 7.37
N ARG A 310 -11.67 6.80 7.30
CA ARG A 310 -11.26 8.18 6.96
C ARG A 310 -10.79 8.21 5.50
N LEU A 311 -11.40 9.08 4.71
CA LEU A 311 -11.16 9.25 3.28
C LEU A 311 -10.60 10.65 3.02
N VAL A 312 -9.56 10.74 2.20
CA VAL A 312 -8.97 12.02 1.74
C VAL A 312 -9.01 12.06 0.22
N CYS A 313 -9.52 13.14 -0.37
CA CYS A 313 -9.53 13.33 -1.83
C CYS A 313 -8.18 13.82 -2.39
#